data_AF-A0A2I1KQV7-F1
#
_entry.id   AF-A0A2I1KQV7-F1
#
_cell.length_a   1.000
_cell.length_b   1.000
_cell.length_c   1.000
_cell.angle_alpha   90.00
_cell.angle_beta   90.00
_cell.angle_gamma   90.00
#
_symmetry.space_group_name_H-M   'P 1'
#
loop_
_entity.id
_entity.type
_entity.pdbx_description
1 polymer ?
#
loop_
_entity_poly.entity_id
_entity_poly.type
_entity_poly.pdbx_seq_one_letter_code
_entity_poly.pdbx_strand_id
1 'polypeptide(L)'
;MPTTAGPVTGTPWPATTTKVTGVTLVPAFTGLGAPWWDRQAVGLVSGVTAGTERGHVARAALEAVTHQIADVLEALGSEDLEVLHADGGATASRLLMQCQADLLGRSVVVSSNAEVSALGAALIGHTPSRWQQPRRTAG
;
A
#
# COMPACT_ATOMS: atom_id res chain seq x y z
N MET A 1 22.73 -8.31 12.18
CA MET A 1 22.98 -8.33 10.71
C MET A 1 22.11 -7.24 10.10
N PRO A 2 22.64 -6.12 9.58
CA PRO A 2 21.79 -5.16 8.89
C PRO A 2 21.53 -5.68 7.47
N THR A 3 20.28 -6.04 7.19
CA THR A 3 19.82 -6.28 5.81
C THR A 3 19.66 -4.92 5.14
N THR A 4 20.46 -4.67 4.11
CA THR A 4 20.32 -3.50 3.23
C THR A 4 18.99 -3.63 2.47
N ALA A 5 17.99 -2.84 2.82
CA ALA A 5 16.78 -2.69 2.02
C ALA A 5 17.12 -1.76 0.84
N GLY A 6 17.47 -2.35 -0.31
CA GLY A 6 17.55 -1.64 -1.59
C GLY A 6 16.15 -1.39 -2.16
N PRO A 7 16.00 -0.46 -3.12
CA PRO A 7 14.74 -0.29 -3.84
C PRO A 7 14.31 -1.63 -4.44
N VAL A 8 13.02 -1.96 -4.35
CA VAL A 8 12.46 -3.16 -4.99
C VAL A 8 12.50 -2.92 -6.51
N THR A 9 13.67 -3.18 -7.08
CA THR A 9 13.95 -3.20 -8.51
C THR A 9 14.34 -4.63 -8.83
N GLY A 10 13.34 -5.51 -8.75
CA GLY A 10 13.49 -6.94 -9.01
C GLY A 10 12.65 -7.31 -10.21
N THR A 11 13.27 -8.06 -11.13
CA THR A 11 12.71 -8.72 -12.31
C THR A 11 11.19 -8.94 -12.24
N PRO A 12 10.41 -8.60 -13.29
CA PRO A 12 8.98 -8.90 -13.32
C PRO A 12 8.79 -10.38 -13.00
N TRP A 13 7.82 -10.65 -12.12
CA TRP A 13 7.41 -11.99 -11.75
C TRP A 13 7.29 -12.85 -13.03
N PRO A 14 7.71 -14.15 -13.01
CA PRO A 14 7.53 -15.00 -14.18
C PRO A 14 6.07 -14.93 -14.62
N ALA A 15 5.86 -14.37 -15.82
CA ALA A 15 4.56 -14.14 -16.44
C ALA A 15 3.88 -15.44 -16.86
N THR A 16 4.01 -16.49 -16.06
CA THR A 16 3.27 -17.73 -16.22
C THR A 16 1.88 -17.50 -15.65
N THR A 17 1.05 -16.89 -16.51
CA THR A 17 -0.41 -16.97 -16.50
C THR A 17 -1.08 -16.37 -15.27
N THR A 18 -1.39 -15.08 -15.33
CA THR A 18 -2.65 -14.59 -14.77
C THR A 18 -3.10 -13.42 -15.62
N LYS A 19 -3.76 -13.73 -16.74
CA LYS A 19 -4.74 -12.84 -17.36
C LYS A 19 -5.54 -12.21 -16.21
N VAL A 20 -5.61 -10.87 -16.13
CA VAL A 20 -6.38 -10.10 -15.13
C VAL A 20 -7.54 -10.96 -14.67
N THR A 21 -7.40 -11.57 -13.49
CA THR A 21 -8.39 -12.51 -13.01
C THR A 21 -9.64 -11.71 -12.85
N GLY A 22 -10.69 -12.02 -13.62
CA GLY A 22 -11.96 -11.29 -13.53
C GLY A 22 -12.51 -11.20 -12.10
N VAL A 23 -11.98 -12.02 -11.18
CA VAL A 23 -12.23 -11.96 -9.75
C VAL A 23 -11.70 -10.66 -9.15
N THR A 24 -12.61 -9.85 -8.62
CA THR A 24 -12.28 -8.63 -7.86
C THR A 24 -12.84 -8.73 -6.46
N LEU A 25 -12.14 -8.17 -5.47
CA LEU A 25 -12.62 -8.00 -4.11
C LEU A 25 -12.77 -6.51 -3.79
N VAL A 26 -13.95 -6.09 -3.37
CA VAL A 26 -14.16 -4.83 -2.65
C VAL A 26 -14.11 -5.16 -1.15
N PRO A 27 -13.08 -4.71 -0.40
CA PRO A 27 -12.82 -5.16 0.97
C PRO A 27 -13.59 -4.35 2.02
N ALA A 28 -14.85 -3.99 1.73
CA ALA A 28 -15.70 -3.17 2.59
C ALA A 28 -16.33 -3.97 3.75
N PHE A 29 -15.53 -4.74 4.50
CA PHE A 29 -16.03 -5.59 5.60
C PHE A 29 -16.63 -4.78 6.75
N THR A 30 -16.21 -3.53 6.91
CA THR A 30 -16.72 -2.58 7.91
C THR A 30 -17.09 -1.23 7.28
N GLY A 31 -17.54 -1.25 6.01
CA GLY A 31 -17.64 -0.06 5.17
C GLY A 31 -16.32 0.32 4.51
N LEU A 32 -16.35 1.39 3.72
CA LEU A 32 -15.18 1.98 3.07
C LEU A 32 -14.80 3.30 3.76
N GLY A 33 -13.50 3.45 4.04
CA GLY A 33 -12.91 4.68 4.54
C GLY A 33 -12.66 5.68 3.42
N ALA A 34 -11.61 6.50 3.58
CA ALA A 34 -11.16 7.40 2.52
C ALA A 34 -10.86 6.63 1.21
N PRO A 35 -11.10 7.23 0.04
CA PRO A 35 -11.79 8.51 -0.17
C PRO A 35 -13.32 8.42 -0.18
N TRP A 36 -13.87 7.21 -0.13
CA TRP A 36 -15.29 6.92 -0.38
C TRP A 36 -16.23 7.28 0.77
N TRP A 37 -15.78 7.12 2.02
CA TRP A 37 -16.53 7.41 3.25
C TRP A 37 -17.92 6.77 3.35
N ASP A 38 -18.08 5.58 2.76
CA ASP A 38 -19.34 4.85 2.76
C ASP A 38 -19.38 3.78 3.86
N ARG A 39 -20.09 4.08 4.95
CA ARG A 39 -20.30 3.13 6.06
C ARG A 39 -21.31 2.03 5.75
N GLN A 40 -22.09 2.15 4.68
CA GLN A 40 -23.09 1.16 4.27
C GLN A 40 -22.55 0.19 3.21
N ALA A 41 -21.37 0.48 2.64
CA ALA A 41 -20.68 -0.44 1.76
C ALA A 41 -20.42 -1.78 2.46
N VAL A 42 -20.53 -2.87 1.70
CA VAL A 42 -20.32 -4.25 2.17
C VAL A 42 -19.29 -4.95 1.30
N GLY A 43 -18.59 -5.91 1.90
CA GLY A 43 -17.61 -6.72 1.19
C GLY A 43 -18.25 -7.44 -0.01
N LEU A 44 -17.62 -7.31 -1.18
CA LEU A 44 -18.12 -7.89 -2.44
C LEU A 44 -17.00 -8.64 -3.14
N VAL A 45 -17.25 -9.89 -3.52
CA VAL A 45 -16.42 -10.61 -4.48
C VAL A 45 -17.21 -10.73 -5.78
N SER A 46 -16.65 -10.21 -6.88
CA SER A 46 -17.27 -10.26 -8.20
C SER A 46 -16.40 -11.07 -9.17
N GLY A 47 -16.96 -11.46 -10.33
CA GLY A 47 -16.22 -12.12 -11.41
C GLY A 47 -15.77 -13.57 -11.15
N VAL A 48 -16.41 -14.26 -10.21
CA VAL A 48 -16.21 -15.69 -9.96
C VAL A 48 -16.79 -16.50 -11.11
N THR A 49 -16.02 -17.47 -11.60
CA THR A 49 -16.42 -18.42 -12.65
C THR A 49 -16.10 -19.85 -12.20
N ALA A 50 -16.51 -20.85 -12.99
CA ALA A 50 -16.19 -22.25 -12.71
C ALA A 50 -14.67 -22.54 -12.67
N GLY A 51 -13.85 -21.71 -13.32
CA GLY A 51 -12.38 -21.82 -13.29
C GLY A 51 -11.71 -21.02 -12.17
N THR A 52 -12.48 -20.46 -11.23
CA THR A 52 -11.91 -19.66 -10.14
C THR A 52 -11.30 -20.56 -9.06
N GLU A 53 -9.98 -20.45 -8.88
CA GLU A 53 -9.23 -21.12 -7.82
C GLU A 53 -8.95 -20.21 -6.62
N ARG A 54 -8.51 -20.81 -5.50
CA ARG A 54 -8.15 -20.09 -4.27
C ARG A 54 -7.06 -19.02 -4.51
N GLY A 55 -6.12 -19.30 -5.42
CA GLY A 55 -5.07 -18.35 -5.79
C GLY A 55 -5.61 -17.05 -6.38
N HIS A 56 -6.68 -17.12 -7.18
CA HIS A 56 -7.31 -15.93 -7.76
C HIS A 56 -7.97 -15.05 -6.70
N VAL A 57 -8.63 -15.66 -5.71
CA VAL A 57 -9.24 -14.91 -4.60
C VAL A 57 -8.17 -14.28 -3.70
N ALA A 58 -7.09 -15.01 -3.40
CA ALA A 58 -5.97 -14.47 -2.66
C ALA A 58 -5.29 -13.30 -3.39
N ARG A 59 -5.16 -13.41 -4.72
CA ARG A 59 -4.65 -12.33 -5.59
C ARG A 59 -5.56 -11.11 -5.55
N ALA A 60 -6.87 -11.30 -5.73
CA ALA A 60 -7.86 -10.22 -5.66
C ALA A 60 -7.83 -9.51 -4.30
N ALA A 61 -7.55 -10.23 -3.20
CA ALA A 61 -7.41 -9.61 -1.88
C ALA A 61 -6.18 -8.71 -1.76
N LEU A 62 -5.04 -9.10 -2.37
CA LEU A 62 -3.86 -8.25 -2.41
C LEU A 62 -4.09 -7.03 -3.30
N GLU A 63 -4.70 -7.22 -4.47
CA GLU A 63 -5.02 -6.13 -5.39
C GLU A 63 -6.05 -5.16 -4.80
N ALA A 64 -6.98 -5.65 -3.98
CA ALA A 64 -7.93 -4.79 -3.26
C ALA A 64 -7.23 -3.83 -2.29
N VAL A 65 -6.15 -4.26 -1.63
CA VAL A 65 -5.33 -3.39 -0.79
C VAL A 65 -4.64 -2.32 -1.65
N THR A 66 -4.06 -2.72 -2.78
CA THR A 66 -3.32 -1.78 -3.63
C THR A 66 -4.20 -0.72 -4.27
N HIS A 67 -5.42 -1.10 -4.69
CA HIS A 67 -6.40 -0.15 -5.22
C HIS A 67 -6.86 0.83 -4.15
N GLN A 68 -7.16 0.39 -2.92
CA GLN A 68 -7.52 1.34 -1.86
C GLN A 68 -6.40 2.36 -1.56
N ILE A 69 -5.14 1.93 -1.60
CA ILE A 69 -4.00 2.86 -1.44
C ILE A 69 -3.95 3.84 -2.61
N ALA A 70 -4.12 3.36 -3.85
CA ALA A 70 -4.15 4.21 -5.03
C ALA A 70 -5.29 5.24 -4.98
N ASP A 71 -6.50 4.82 -4.62
CA ASP A 71 -7.67 5.70 -4.47
C ASP A 71 -7.38 6.85 -3.49
N VAL A 72 -6.73 6.56 -2.34
CA VAL A 72 -6.36 7.58 -1.37
C VAL A 72 -5.28 8.52 -1.93
N LEU A 73 -4.26 8.00 -2.61
CA LEU A 73 -3.20 8.82 -3.20
C LEU A 73 -3.73 9.75 -4.29
N GLU A 74 -4.65 9.26 -5.12
CA GLU A 74 -5.35 10.05 -6.13
C GLU A 74 -6.16 11.17 -5.47
N ALA A 75 -6.94 10.86 -4.43
CA ALA A 75 -7.72 11.86 -3.70
C ALA A 75 -6.85 12.92 -2.98
N LEU A 76 -5.61 12.57 -2.65
CA LEU A 76 -4.62 13.50 -2.09
C LEU A 76 -3.94 14.39 -3.15
N GLY A 77 -4.18 14.15 -4.45
CA GLY A 77 -3.50 14.86 -5.54
C GLY A 77 -2.00 14.51 -5.63
N SER A 78 -1.64 13.25 -5.34
CA SER A 78 -0.24 12.80 -5.24
C SER A 78 0.42 12.55 -6.59
N GLU A 79 0.10 13.34 -7.62
CA GLU A 79 0.61 13.15 -8.98
C GLU A 79 2.14 13.27 -9.05
N ASP A 80 2.74 14.09 -8.19
CA ASP A 80 4.20 14.31 -8.12
C ASP A 80 4.94 13.37 -7.14
N LEU A 81 4.24 12.40 -6.52
CA LEU A 81 4.85 11.48 -5.56
C LEU A 81 5.89 10.54 -6.22
N GLU A 82 7.18 10.80 -6.11
CA GLU A 82 8.19 9.91 -6.73
C GLU A 82 8.32 8.55 -6.06
N VAL A 83 8.17 8.51 -4.72
CA VAL A 83 8.41 7.32 -3.89
C VAL A 83 7.33 7.18 -2.82
N LEU A 84 6.74 5.99 -2.73
CA LEU A 84 5.88 5.59 -1.62
C LEU A 84 6.69 4.85 -0.56
N HIS A 85 6.82 5.42 0.64
CA HIS A 85 7.43 4.74 1.77
C HIS A 85 6.39 3.88 2.50
N ALA A 86 6.76 2.65 2.85
CA ALA A 86 5.86 1.70 3.51
C ALA A 86 6.52 1.04 4.73
N ASP A 87 5.74 0.79 5.77
CA ASP A 87 6.13 0.01 6.95
C ASP A 87 4.95 -0.84 7.49
N GLY A 88 5.20 -1.62 8.53
CA GLY A 88 4.21 -2.50 9.16
C GLY A 88 4.12 -3.90 8.55
N GLY A 89 3.36 -4.79 9.18
CA GLY A 89 3.39 -6.24 8.92
C GLY A 89 3.06 -6.65 7.47
N ALA A 90 2.19 -5.91 6.77
CA ALA A 90 1.83 -6.21 5.39
C ALA A 90 3.00 -6.05 4.41
N THR A 91 3.99 -5.21 4.73
CA THR A 91 5.17 -4.95 3.90
C THR A 91 6.14 -6.13 3.82
N ALA A 92 5.99 -7.12 4.70
CA ALA A 92 6.71 -8.39 4.58
C ALA A 92 6.33 -9.16 3.30
N SER A 93 5.16 -8.88 2.72
CA SER A 93 4.73 -9.49 1.46
C SER A 93 5.37 -8.76 0.27
N ARG A 94 6.43 -9.37 -0.29
CA ARG A 94 7.06 -8.86 -1.52
C ARG A 94 6.08 -8.75 -2.68
N LEU A 95 5.13 -9.69 -2.77
CA LEU A 95 4.11 -9.68 -3.81
C LEU A 95 3.22 -8.44 -3.71
N LEU A 96 2.75 -8.11 -2.51
CA LEU A 96 1.93 -6.92 -2.28
C LEU A 96 2.68 -5.64 -2.65
N MET A 97 3.94 -5.52 -2.23
CA MET A 97 4.76 -4.35 -2.52
C MET A 97 5.01 -4.19 -4.02
N GLN A 98 5.24 -5.30 -4.74
CA GLN A 98 5.38 -5.26 -6.19
C GLN A 98 4.07 -4.85 -6.87
N CYS A 99 2.92 -5.39 -6.44
CA CYS A 99 1.62 -4.99 -6.99
C CYS A 99 1.36 -3.49 -6.80
N GLN A 100 1.72 -2.95 -5.64
CA GLN A 100 1.56 -1.52 -5.37
C GLN A 100 2.45 -0.69 -6.30
N ALA A 101 3.72 -1.08 -6.47
CA ALA A 101 4.65 -0.39 -7.35
C ALA A 101 4.17 -0.44 -8.81
N ASP A 102 3.70 -1.61 -9.27
CA ASP A 102 3.18 -1.82 -10.61
C ASP A 102 1.91 -0.98 -10.85
N LEU A 103 0.97 -0.95 -9.89
CA LEU A 103 -0.27 -0.19 -9.99
C LEU A 103 -0.02 1.32 -10.03
N LEU A 104 0.89 1.82 -9.20
CA LEU A 104 1.18 3.25 -9.13
C LEU A 104 2.13 3.73 -10.23
N GLY A 105 2.88 2.83 -10.86
CA GLY A 105 4.01 3.19 -11.73
C GLY A 105 5.12 3.95 -10.98
N ARG A 106 5.25 3.73 -9.67
CA ARG A 106 6.13 4.48 -8.76
C ARG A 106 6.93 3.54 -7.87
N SER A 107 8.06 4.03 -7.34
CA SER A 107 8.89 3.23 -6.45
C SER A 107 8.22 3.05 -5.09
N VAL A 108 8.21 1.82 -4.56
CA VAL A 108 7.80 1.53 -3.18
C VAL A 108 9.04 1.14 -2.37
N VAL A 109 9.30 1.87 -1.28
CA VAL A 109 10.45 1.66 -0.40
C VAL A 109 9.96 1.19 0.96
N VAL A 110 10.33 -0.03 1.33
CA VAL A 110 9.99 -0.59 2.64
C VAL A 110 11.04 -0.17 3.66
N SER A 111 10.57 0.37 4.80
CA SER A 111 11.43 0.73 5.93
C SER A 111 12.19 -0.49 6.46
N SER A 112 13.46 -0.29 6.82
CA SER A 112 14.27 -1.33 7.49
C SER A 112 13.87 -1.54 8.95
N ASN A 113 13.15 -0.58 9.56
CA ASN A 113 12.57 -0.71 10.87
C ASN A 113 11.06 -1.00 10.72
N ALA A 114 10.61 -2.16 11.22
CA ALA A 114 9.20 -2.53 11.18
C ALA A 114 8.32 -1.69 12.12
N GLU A 115 8.92 -1.07 13.13
CA GLU A 115 8.25 -0.31 14.19
C GLU A 115 8.50 1.20 14.03
N VAL A 116 8.31 1.74 12.82
CA VAL A 116 8.52 3.16 12.52
C VAL A 116 7.66 4.05 13.41
N SER A 117 6.45 3.60 13.74
CA SER A 117 5.54 4.30 14.66
C SER A 117 6.17 4.51 16.05
N ALA A 118 6.73 3.45 16.65
CA ALA A 118 7.38 3.53 17.96
C ALA A 118 8.66 4.37 17.91
N LEU A 119 9.45 4.22 16.83
CA LEU A 119 10.62 5.05 16.59
C LEU A 119 10.25 6.54 16.51
N GLY A 120 9.18 6.90 15.81
CA GLY A 120 8.69 8.27 15.71
C GLY A 120 8.33 8.87 17.06
N ALA A 121 7.59 8.13 17.89
CA ALA A 121 7.24 8.57 19.24
C ALA A 121 8.48 8.79 20.11
N ALA A 122 9.46 7.87 20.05
CA ALA A 122 10.71 7.99 20.77
C ALA A 122 11.53 9.22 20.33
N LEU A 123 11.60 9.50 19.03
CA LEU A 123 12.32 10.66 18.47
C LEU A 123 11.72 11.99 18.94
N ILE A 124 10.39 12.09 18.96
CA ILE A 124 9.69 13.28 19.47
C ILE A 124 9.95 13.45 20.97
N GLY A 125 9.81 12.37 21.75
CA GLY A 125 10.04 12.40 23.20
C GLY A 125 11.49 12.69 23.60
N HIS A 126 12.46 12.24 22.80
CA HIS A 126 13.89 12.45 23.05
C HIS A 126 14.35 13.89 22.78
N THR A 127 13.65 14.66 21.93
CA THR A 127 14.19 15.92 21.40
C THR A 127 13.22 17.11 21.54
N PRO A 128 13.01 17.66 22.75
CA PRO A 128 12.15 18.84 22.93
C PRO A 128 12.71 20.14 22.30
N SER A 129 14.01 20.19 21.92
CA SER A 129 14.69 21.44 21.51
C SER A 129 15.15 21.52 20.04
N ARG A 130 14.88 20.52 19.18
CA ARG A 130 15.28 20.55 17.75
C ARG A 130 14.15 20.54 16.73
N TRP A 131 12.89 20.38 17.14
CA TRP A 131 11.76 20.58 16.24
C TRP A 131 11.61 22.07 15.95
N GLN A 132 12.35 22.55 14.94
CA GLN A 132 12.07 23.85 14.33
C GLN A 132 10.73 23.71 13.63
N GLN A 133 9.77 24.59 13.97
CA GLN A 133 8.52 24.67 13.22
C GLN A 133 8.86 24.83 11.73
N PRO A 134 8.16 24.11 10.82
CA PRO A 134 8.25 24.44 9.40
C PRO A 134 7.95 25.94 9.30
N ARG A 135 8.92 26.72 8.80
CA ARG A 135 8.74 28.16 8.67
C ARG A 135 7.46 28.39 7.88
N ARG A 136 6.40 28.84 8.57
CA ARG A 136 5.23 29.42 7.91
C ARG A 136 5.76 30.55 7.04
N THR A 137 5.84 30.32 5.74
CA THR A 137 5.96 31.41 4.77
C THR A 137 4.66 32.19 4.86
N ALA A 138 4.67 33.24 5.68
CA ALA A 138 3.60 34.21 5.74
C ALA A 138 3.54 34.93 4.38
N GLY A 139 2.40 34.79 3.71
CA GLY A 139 1.92 35.77 2.74
C GLY A 139 1.09 36.82 3.45
#